data_AF-A0A498JMQ8-F1
#
_entry.id   AF-A0A498JMQ8-F1
#
_cell.length_a   1.000
_cell.length_b   1.000
_cell.length_c   1.000
_cell.angle_alpha   90.00
_cell.angle_beta   90.00
_cell.angle_gamma   90.00
#
_symmetry.space_group_name_H-M   'P 1'
#
loop_
_entity.id
_entity.type
_entity.pdbx_description
1 polymer ?
#
loop_
_entity_poly.entity_id
_entity_poly.type
_entity_poly.pdbx_seq_one_letter_code
_entity_poly.pdbx_strand_id
1 'polypeptide(L)'
;MALTHHNTVIISRPLGYRLRRRHNGNRCTDSRDDIADSSCYAHSVEYDISSNKVWPLRLYTDTWFSSGFFLSNGTLLQTGGYGSGTRRIRYYRTCGDRKCDWWQSEHDRVTVVGWWNKDI
;
A
#
# COMPACT_ATOMS: atom_id res chain seq x y z
N MET A 1 -8.25 3.48 3.29
CA MET A 1 -7.68 3.21 4.63
C MET A 1 -8.48 2.06 5.21
N ALA A 2 -7.85 1.19 5.99
CA ALA A 2 -8.53 0.04 6.60
C ALA A 2 -7.95 -0.21 8.01
N LEU A 3 -8.83 -0.44 8.99
CA LEU A 3 -8.44 -0.84 10.35
C LEU A 3 -8.31 -2.37 10.40
N THR A 4 -7.19 -2.86 10.92
CA THR A 4 -6.92 -4.28 11.07
C THR A 4 -7.32 -4.77 12.47
N HIS A 5 -7.45 -6.09 12.63
CA HIS A 5 -7.69 -6.73 13.92
C HIS A 5 -6.49 -6.66 14.89
N HIS A 6 -5.33 -6.18 14.43
CA HIS A 6 -4.14 -5.95 15.25
C HIS A 6 -4.03 -4.51 15.78
N ASN A 7 -5.12 -3.74 15.72
CA ASN A 7 -5.13 -2.32 16.09
C ASN A 7 -4.13 -1.49 15.27
N THR A 8 -3.92 -1.88 14.00
CA THR A 8 -3.12 -1.12 13.04
C THR A 8 -4.01 -0.59 11.92
N VAL A 9 -3.66 0.57 11.38
CA VAL A 9 -4.37 1.21 10.27
C VAL A 9 -3.49 1.14 9.04
N ILE A 10 -4.02 0.52 7.98
CA ILE A 10 -3.38 0.49 6.67
C ILE A 10 -3.88 1.68 5.86
N ILE A 11 -2.94 2.49 5.39
CA ILE A 11 -3.20 3.64 4.54
C ILE A 11 -2.48 3.39 3.22
N SER A 12 -3.22 3.31 2.12
CA SER A 12 -2.70 3.07 0.77
C SER A 12 -2.99 4.28 -0.12
N ARG A 13 -2.29 5.38 0.16
CA ARG A 13 -2.32 6.61 -0.64
C ARG A 13 -0.92 7.21 -0.60
N PRO A 14 -0.52 8.02 -1.59
CA PRO A 14 0.68 8.84 -1.48
C PRO A 14 0.51 9.77 -0.28
N LEU A 15 1.16 9.38 0.80
CA LEU A 15 1.35 10.20 1.97
C LEU A 15 2.67 10.90 1.70
N GLY A 16 2.76 12.21 1.92
CA GLY A 16 4.05 12.94 1.87
C GLY A 16 5.09 12.44 2.89
N TYR A 17 4.91 11.23 3.43
CA TYR A 17 5.85 10.48 4.23
C TYR A 17 7.06 10.09 3.38
N ARG A 18 8.18 10.74 3.69
CA ARG A 18 9.42 10.60 2.94
C ARG A 18 10.23 9.41 3.44
N LEU A 19 10.65 8.59 2.51
CA LEU A 19 11.52 7.45 2.74
C LEU A 19 12.97 7.93 2.87
N ARG A 20 13.75 7.31 3.77
CA ARG A 20 15.21 7.58 3.87
C ARG A 20 15.98 6.94 2.72
N ARG A 21 15.47 5.84 2.20
CA ARG A 21 16.03 5.10 1.07
C ARG A 21 14.92 4.69 0.13
N ARG A 22 15.18 4.87 -1.16
CA ARG A 22 14.42 4.30 -2.27
C ARG A 22 14.50 2.78 -2.21
N HIS A 23 13.63 2.13 -2.95
CA HIS A 23 13.67 0.67 -3.02
C HIS A 23 14.99 0.12 -3.59
N ASN A 24 15.57 0.77 -4.60
CA ASN A 24 16.84 0.36 -5.19
C ASN A 24 18.06 0.54 -4.27
N GLY A 25 17.86 0.95 -3.02
CA GLY A 25 18.92 1.16 -2.03
C GLY A 25 19.50 2.58 -2.02
N ASN A 26 19.20 3.39 -3.04
CA ASN A 26 19.68 4.78 -3.10
C ASN A 26 19.03 5.60 -1.99
N ARG A 27 19.80 6.51 -1.39
CA ARG A 27 19.27 7.45 -0.38
C ARG A 27 18.46 8.54 -1.06
N CYS A 28 17.36 8.92 -0.43
CA CYS A 28 16.63 10.13 -0.79
C CYS A 28 17.27 11.31 -0.08
N THR A 29 17.64 12.34 -0.84
CA THR A 29 18.25 13.59 -0.35
C THR A 29 17.31 14.77 -0.56
N ASP A 30 17.64 15.94 -0.01
CA ASP A 30 16.86 17.19 -0.19
C ASP A 30 17.08 17.86 -1.56
N SER A 31 17.63 17.13 -2.52
CA SER A 31 17.77 17.61 -3.89
C SER A 31 16.39 17.84 -4.52
N ARG A 32 16.30 18.82 -5.42
CA ARG A 32 15.07 19.08 -6.19
C ARG A 32 14.57 17.84 -6.93
N ASP A 33 15.50 17.03 -7.45
CA ASP A 33 15.19 15.81 -8.18
C ASP A 33 14.56 14.76 -7.27
N ASP A 34 15.08 14.57 -6.05
CA ASP A 34 14.51 13.65 -5.06
C ASP A 34 13.16 14.12 -4.51
N ILE A 35 12.96 15.44 -4.40
CA ILE A 35 11.68 16.01 -3.94
C ILE A 35 10.58 15.73 -4.97
N ALA A 36 10.91 15.78 -6.26
CA ALA A 36 10.00 15.46 -7.36
C ALA A 36 9.87 13.95 -7.63
N ASP A 37 10.80 13.13 -7.12
CA ASP A 37 10.81 11.69 -7.31
C ASP A 37 9.83 10.99 -6.36
N SER A 38 8.74 10.45 -6.93
CA SER A 38 7.73 9.71 -6.18
C SER A 38 8.29 8.48 -5.46
N SER A 39 9.39 7.88 -5.95
CA SER A 39 10.04 6.72 -5.32
C SER A 39 10.67 7.03 -3.95
N CYS A 40 10.79 8.32 -3.62
CA CYS A 40 11.22 8.80 -2.31
C CYS A 40 10.10 8.97 -1.30
N TYR A 41 8.86 8.61 -1.64
CA TYR A 41 7.71 8.71 -0.76
C TYR A 41 7.03 7.35 -0.55
N ALA A 42 6.45 7.16 0.63
CA ALA A 42 5.67 5.98 0.92
C ALA A 42 4.28 6.10 0.28
N HIS A 43 3.96 5.15 -0.59
CA HIS A 43 2.63 5.02 -1.19
C HIS A 43 1.67 4.19 -0.33
N SER A 44 2.20 3.50 0.68
CA SER A 44 1.41 2.89 1.74
C SER A 44 2.18 2.88 3.04
N VAL A 45 1.45 2.97 4.15
CA VAL A 45 2.00 2.81 5.49
C VAL A 45 1.07 1.96 6.34
N GLU A 46 1.67 1.24 7.28
CA GLU A 46 0.97 0.69 8.44
C GLU A 46 1.21 1.61 9.63
N TYR A 47 0.12 2.11 10.20
CA TYR A 47 0.15 2.91 11.41
C TYR A 47 -0.28 2.06 12.60
N ASP A 48 0.61 1.88 13.57
CA ASP A 48 0.34 1.16 14.81
C ASP A 48 -0.18 2.14 15.87
N ILE A 49 -1.45 1.98 16.24
CA ILE A 49 -2.15 2.86 17.19
C ILE A 49 -1.52 2.73 18.59
N SER A 50 -1.09 1.53 18.98
CA SER A 50 -0.58 1.27 20.33
C SER A 50 0.76 1.94 20.60
N SER A 51 1.63 1.97 19.58
CA SER A 51 2.98 2.54 19.69
C SER A 51 3.12 3.91 19.05
N ASN A 52 2.08 4.41 18.38
CA ASN A 52 2.08 5.64 17.59
C ASN A 52 3.24 5.67 16.56
N LYS A 53 3.49 4.53 15.91
CA LYS A 53 4.58 4.37 14.93
C LYS A 53 4.02 4.13 13.54
N VAL A 54 4.69 4.71 12.56
CA VAL A 54 4.40 4.56 11.12
C VAL A 54 5.47 3.69 10.48
N TRP A 55 5.03 2.64 9.78
CA TRP A 55 5.88 1.71 9.06
C TRP A 55 5.61 1.84 7.56
N PRO A 56 6.60 2.26 6.76
CA PRO A 56 6.43 2.34 5.32
C PRO A 56 6.29 0.96 4.70
N LEU A 57 5.25 0.77 3.90
CA LEU A 57 4.99 -0.44 3.13
C LEU A 57 5.28 -0.18 1.65
N ARG A 58 5.72 -1.22 0.96
CA ARG A 58 6.06 -1.12 -0.45
C ARG A 58 4.84 -1.44 -1.30
N LEU A 59 4.62 -0.60 -2.30
CA LEU A 59 3.66 -0.86 -3.38
C LEU A 59 4.35 -0.70 -4.71
N TYR A 60 4.09 -1.62 -5.62
CA TYR A 60 4.71 -1.65 -6.95
C TYR A 60 3.85 -0.97 -8.01
N THR A 61 2.55 -0.89 -7.77
CA THR A 61 1.60 -0.33 -8.73
C THR A 61 0.77 0.75 -8.07
N ASP A 62 0.23 1.66 -8.88
CA ASP A 62 -0.56 2.77 -8.39
C ASP A 62 -1.85 2.26 -7.73
N THR A 63 -2.14 2.76 -6.53
CA THR A 63 -3.32 2.41 -5.72
C THR A 63 -4.41 3.47 -5.76
N TRP A 64 -4.23 4.52 -6.57
CA TRP A 64 -5.16 5.61 -6.65
C TRP A 64 -6.56 5.13 -7.09
N PHE A 65 -7.60 5.49 -6.32
CA PHE A 65 -8.98 4.99 -6.45
C PHE A 65 -9.16 3.46 -6.31
N SER A 66 -8.21 2.74 -5.70
CA SER A 66 -8.42 1.33 -5.40
C SER A 66 -9.44 1.10 -4.28
N SER A 67 -10.13 -0.03 -4.32
CA SER A 67 -11.00 -0.57 -3.28
C SER A 67 -10.31 -1.68 -2.51
N GLY A 68 -10.79 -2.02 -1.32
CA GLY A 68 -10.28 -3.20 -0.61
C GLY A 68 -11.23 -3.71 0.48
N PHE A 69 -11.12 -4.99 0.78
CA PHE A 69 -11.93 -5.71 1.77
C PHE A 69 -11.09 -6.75 2.51
N PHE A 70 -11.56 -7.22 3.66
CA PHE A 70 -10.88 -8.27 4.41
C PHE A 70 -11.41 -9.65 4.01
N LEU A 71 -10.49 -10.58 3.77
CA LEU A 71 -10.79 -12.00 3.66
C LEU A 71 -11.08 -12.58 5.05
N SER A 72 -11.80 -13.72 5.09
CA SER A 72 -12.13 -14.44 6.33
C SER A 72 -10.91 -14.84 7.16
N ASN A 73 -9.74 -14.96 6.53
CA ASN A 73 -8.47 -15.24 7.20
C ASN A 73 -7.76 -13.99 7.75
N GLY A 74 -8.40 -12.80 7.70
CA GLY A 74 -7.86 -11.54 8.19
C GLY A 74 -6.90 -10.82 7.25
N THR A 75 -6.73 -11.31 6.01
CA THR A 75 -5.89 -10.66 4.99
C THR A 75 -6.66 -9.53 4.32
N LEU A 76 -6.06 -8.35 4.23
CA LEU A 76 -6.59 -7.23 3.47
C LEU A 76 -6.34 -7.46 1.97
N LEU A 77 -7.40 -7.59 1.20
CA LEU A 77 -7.37 -7.68 -0.25
C LEU A 77 -7.70 -6.31 -0.84
N GLN A 78 -6.85 -5.80 -1.73
CA GLN A 78 -6.99 -4.52 -2.39
C GLN A 78 -6.99 -4.71 -3.91
N THR A 79 -7.95 -4.10 -4.60
CA THR A 79 -8.19 -4.25 -6.05
C THR A 79 -8.32 -2.90 -6.74
N GLY A 80 -8.02 -2.90 -8.04
CA GLY A 80 -8.10 -1.69 -8.84
C GLY A 80 -6.97 -0.73 -8.54
N GLY A 81 -7.05 0.50 -9.05
CA GLY A 81 -5.96 1.47 -9.03
C GLY A 81 -6.01 2.33 -10.30
N TYR A 82 -4.95 3.09 -10.54
CA TYR A 82 -4.80 3.88 -11.76
C TYR A 82 -3.70 3.31 -12.67
N GLY A 83 -3.79 3.54 -13.99
CA GLY A 83 -2.79 3.10 -14.97
C GLY A 83 -2.41 1.62 -14.85
N SER A 84 -1.16 1.34 -14.41
CA SER A 84 -0.64 -0.02 -14.23
C SER A 84 -1.30 -0.80 -13.08
N GLY A 85 -1.99 -0.10 -12.17
CA GLY A 85 -2.72 -0.63 -11.02
C GLY A 85 -4.17 -1.03 -11.29
N THR A 86 -4.77 -0.57 -12.39
CA THR A 86 -6.21 -0.69 -12.67
C THR A 86 -6.77 -2.11 -12.61
N ARG A 87 -5.96 -3.12 -12.94
CA ARG A 87 -6.35 -4.53 -12.90
C ARG A 87 -5.55 -5.35 -11.88
N ARG A 88 -4.88 -4.69 -10.94
CA ARG A 88 -4.00 -5.37 -9.97
C ARG A 88 -4.79 -5.81 -8.75
N ILE A 89 -4.40 -6.98 -8.26
CA ILE A 89 -4.87 -7.54 -7.00
C ILE A 89 -3.67 -7.57 -6.06
N ARG A 90 -3.86 -7.02 -4.86
CA ARG A 90 -2.85 -6.83 -3.83
C ARG A 90 -3.39 -7.40 -2.53
N TYR A 91 -2.53 -8.04 -1.76
CA TYR A 91 -2.87 -8.66 -0.50
C TYR A 91 -1.90 -8.15 0.55
N TYR A 92 -2.43 -7.86 1.72
CA TYR A 92 -1.65 -7.47 2.87
C TYR A 92 -2.08 -8.25 4.08
N ARG A 93 -1.11 -8.91 4.72
CA ARG A 93 -1.30 -9.61 5.97
C ARG A 93 -0.39 -8.99 7.01
N THR A 94 -1.00 -8.49 8.07
CA THR A 94 -0.30 -8.00 9.27
C THR A 94 0.54 -9.13 9.87
N CYS A 95 1.74 -8.81 10.36
CA CYS A 95 2.55 -9.72 11.15
C CYS A 95 3.21 -9.03 12.33
N GLY A 96 3.44 -9.80 13.40
CA GLY A 96 3.97 -9.26 14.66
C GLY A 96 5.41 -8.77 14.58
N ASP A 97 6.20 -9.26 13.62
CA ASP A 97 7.61 -8.87 13.46
C ASP A 97 7.82 -7.65 12.54
N ARG A 98 6.73 -7.09 11.98
CA ARG A 98 6.73 -5.91 11.12
C ARG A 98 7.65 -6.02 9.89
N LYS A 99 7.87 -7.26 9.42
CA LYS A 99 8.61 -7.54 8.17
C LYS A 99 7.71 -7.87 7.00
N CYS A 100 6.39 -7.81 7.19
CA CYS A 100 5.43 -8.07 6.13
C CYS A 100 5.27 -6.86 5.23
N ASP A 101 5.03 -7.18 3.97
CA ASP A 101 4.85 -6.20 2.93
C ASP A 101 3.66 -6.62 2.05
N TRP A 102 3.24 -5.74 1.15
CA TRP A 102 2.23 -6.09 0.17
C TRP A 102 2.72 -7.20 -0.74
N TRP A 103 1.87 -8.21 -0.91
CA TRP A 103 2.01 -9.21 -1.95
C TRP A 103 1.08 -8.85 -3.11
N GLN A 104 1.63 -8.68 -4.31
CA GLN A 104 0.86 -8.39 -5.51
C GLN A 104 0.79 -9.63 -6.40
N SER A 105 -0.40 -10.00 -6.85
CA SER A 105 -0.53 -11.12 -7.79
C SER A 105 0.01 -10.71 -9.16
N GLU A 106 0.85 -11.57 -9.73
CA GLU A 106 1.41 -11.42 -11.08
C GLU A 106 0.47 -12.00 -12.15
N HIS A 107 -0.22 -13.08 -11.79
CA HIS A 107 -1.08 -13.86 -12.68
C HIS A 107 -2.53 -13.37 -12.62
N ASP A 108 -3.02 -13.10 -11.41
CA ASP A 108 -4.41 -12.75 -11.19
C ASP A 108 -4.65 -11.27 -11.44
N ARG A 109 -5.70 -11.00 -12.21
CA ARG A 109 -6.11 -9.64 -12.58
C ARG A 109 -7.61 -9.55 -12.44
N VAL A 110 -8.09 -8.40 -12.03
CA VAL A 110 -9.53 -8.15 -12.00
C VAL A 110 -10.03 -8.18 -13.46
N THR A 111 -10.95 -9.09 -13.74
CA THR A 111 -11.55 -9.28 -15.08
C THR A 111 -12.45 -8.11 -15.46
N VAL A 112 -13.15 -7.55 -14.47
CA VAL A 112 -14.00 -6.36 -14.62
C VAL A 112 -13.39 -5.18 -13.87
N VAL A 113 -13.00 -4.14 -14.59
CA VAL A 113 -12.52 -2.89 -13.98
C VAL A 113 -13.75 -2.09 -13.53
N GLY A 114 -14.15 -2.28 -12.28
CA GLY A 114 -15.14 -1.43 -11.64
C GLY A 114 -14.46 -0.22 -11.01
N TRP A 115 -14.75 0.97 -11.51
CA TRP A 115 -14.67 2.17 -10.67
C TRP A 115 -15.94 2.15 -9.82
N TRP A 116 -15.82 2.21 -8.48
CA TRP A 116 -16.94 2.20 -7.53
C TRP A 116 -17.71 0.86 -7.41
N ASN A 117 -17.05 -0.22 -6.96
CA ASN A 117 -17.82 -1.35 -6.43
C ASN A 117 -18.30 -1.00 -5.01
N LYS A 118 -19.62 -0.85 -4.83
CA LYS A 118 -20.25 -0.92 -3.52
C LYS A 118 -20.19 -2.37 -3.04
N ASP A 119 -19.80 -2.55 -1.79
CA ASP A 119 -19.77 -3.83 -1.09
C ASP A 119 -21.13 -4.55 -1.21
N ILE A 120 -21.10 -5.87 -1.43
CA ILE A 120 -22.20 -6.80 -1.12
C ILE A 120 -21.87 -7.45 0.21
#